data_AF-A0A519KNQ8-F1
#
_entry.id   AF-A0A519KNQ8-F1
#
_cell.length_a   1.000
_cell.length_b   1.000
_cell.length_c   1.000
_cell.angle_alpha   90.00
_cell.angle_beta   90.00
_cell.angle_gamma   90.00
#
_symmetry.space_group_name_H-M   'P 1'
#
loop_
_entity.id
_entity.type
_entity.pdbx_description
1 polymer ?
#
loop_
_entity_poly.entity_id
_entity_poly.type
_entity_poly.pdbx_seq_one_letter_code
_entity_poly.pdbx_strand_id
1 'polypeptide(L)'
;MKKFVCTFALIAASASAFSQKYEFQTVKDIPCEPVISQGVTGTCWSFSTTSFLEAEILRKTGKHIDLSEMYNVRHTYPKKVYSYIMRQGNAQFGEGGLCHDVVNSAIQFGLMPQSAYSGLTPGSEKYNHQQLEKELLEIAKANATAKSPDAPQWKAQVEQVLAKHMGVAPAEFAYEGKNYNAKSFLEMTRLNLADYVTITSFTQT
;
A
#
# COMPACT_ATOMS: atom_id res chain seq x y z
N MET A 1 56.10 30.86 8.77
CA MET A 1 55.67 30.68 7.37
C MET A 1 55.07 29.30 7.09
N LYS A 2 55.74 28.17 7.39
CA LYS A 2 55.19 26.81 7.15
C LYS A 2 53.85 26.52 7.83
N LYS A 3 53.61 27.01 9.06
CA LYS A 3 52.33 26.84 9.77
C LYS A 3 51.15 27.57 9.10
N PHE A 4 51.38 28.76 8.51
CA PHE A 4 50.34 29.53 7.84
C PHE A 4 49.94 28.90 6.49
N VAL A 5 50.89 28.30 5.77
CA VAL A 5 50.62 27.60 4.50
C VAL A 5 49.76 26.34 4.73
N CYS A 6 50.03 25.59 5.81
CA CYS A 6 49.20 24.43 6.16
C CYS A 6 47.77 24.81 6.55
N THR A 7 47.56 25.92 7.28
CA THR A 7 46.22 26.38 7.65
C THR A 7 45.43 26.86 6.44
N PHE A 8 46.07 27.55 5.49
CA PHE A 8 45.41 28.02 4.26
C PHE A 8 45.03 26.86 3.33
N ALA A 9 45.88 25.83 3.23
CA ALA A 9 45.57 24.62 2.47
C ALA A 9 44.40 23.81 3.05
N LEU A 10 44.27 23.74 4.39
CA LEU A 10 43.13 23.09 5.06
C LEU A 10 41.80 23.82 4.82
N ILE A 11 41.81 25.16 4.80
CA ILE A 11 40.60 25.96 4.52
C ILE A 11 40.17 25.80 3.06
N ALA A 12 41.10 25.82 2.10
CA ALA A 12 40.80 25.61 0.68
C ALA A 12 40.25 24.21 0.37
N ALA A 13 40.77 23.17 1.04
CA ALA A 13 40.26 21.81 0.92
C ALA A 13 38.83 21.66 1.49
N SER A 14 38.50 22.40 2.55
CA SER A 14 37.16 22.38 3.16
C SER A 14 36.07 23.05 2.29
N ALA A 15 36.45 23.99 1.42
CA ALA A 15 35.54 24.63 0.47
C ALA A 15 35.22 23.74 -0.75
N SER A 16 36.05 22.74 -1.04
CA SER A 16 35.88 21.82 -2.17
C SER A 16 35.00 20.61 -1.83
N ALA A 17 34.63 20.43 -0.55
CA ALA A 17 33.82 19.32 -0.07
C ALA A 17 32.30 19.56 -0.16
N PHE A 18 31.88 20.73 -0.66
CA PHE A 18 30.47 20.99 -0.98
C PHE A 18 30.12 20.27 -2.29
N SER A 19 29.69 19.01 -2.11
CA SER A 19 28.84 18.22 -2.99
C SER A 19 28.12 19.07 -4.03
N GLN A 20 28.24 18.71 -5.31
CA GLN A 20 27.42 19.28 -6.40
C GLN A 20 25.95 19.27 -5.95
N LYS A 21 25.34 20.45 -5.81
CA LYS A 21 23.90 20.54 -5.56
C LYS A 21 23.19 20.06 -6.82
N TYR A 22 22.36 19.03 -6.67
CA TYR A 22 21.45 18.63 -7.73
C TYR A 22 20.40 19.73 -7.89
N GLU A 23 20.35 20.33 -9.09
CA GLU A 23 19.29 21.24 -9.49
C GLU A 23 18.36 20.50 -10.46
N PHE A 24 17.11 20.34 -10.05
CA PHE A 24 16.08 19.74 -10.88
C PHE A 24 15.20 20.85 -11.45
N GLN A 25 14.93 20.78 -12.76
CA GLN A 25 13.98 21.66 -13.44
C GLN A 25 12.74 20.85 -13.82
N THR A 26 11.57 21.30 -13.38
CA THR A 26 10.30 20.69 -13.75
C THR A 26 10.00 21.00 -15.22
N VAL A 27 10.03 19.97 -16.07
CA VAL A 27 9.59 20.07 -17.48
C VAL A 27 8.08 19.93 -17.58
N LYS A 28 7.51 19.00 -16.82
CA LYS A 28 6.08 18.73 -16.73
C LYS A 28 5.76 18.20 -15.34
N ASP A 29 4.68 18.71 -14.77
CA ASP A 29 4.15 18.25 -13.49
C ASP A 29 2.77 17.62 -13.73
N ILE A 30 2.51 16.48 -13.10
CA ILE A 30 1.24 15.79 -13.17
C ILE A 30 0.59 15.93 -11.79
N PRO A 31 -0.61 16.52 -11.69
CA PRO A 31 -1.30 16.66 -10.41
C PRO A 31 -1.49 15.31 -9.71
N CYS A 32 -1.14 15.26 -8.43
CA CYS A 32 -1.33 14.13 -7.55
C CYS A 32 -1.76 14.59 -6.15
N GLU A 33 -2.23 13.65 -5.33
CA GLU A 33 -2.49 13.90 -3.92
C GLU A 33 -1.19 14.12 -3.13
N PRO A 34 -1.25 14.73 -1.92
CA PRO A 34 -0.09 14.98 -1.08
C PRO A 34 0.74 13.74 -0.75
N VAL A 35 1.99 13.95 -0.39
CA VAL A 35 2.88 12.88 0.07
C VAL A 35 2.38 12.31 1.41
N ILE A 36 2.25 10.99 1.46
CA ILE A 36 1.79 10.22 2.62
C ILE A 36 2.85 9.20 3.08
N SER A 37 2.64 8.58 4.25
CA SER A 37 3.58 7.64 4.85
C SER A 37 2.95 6.27 5.11
N GLN A 38 3.56 5.22 4.59
CA GLN A 38 3.18 3.83 4.87
C GLN A 38 3.60 3.33 6.26
N GLY A 39 4.28 4.16 7.04
CA GLY A 39 4.76 3.79 8.37
C GLY A 39 5.69 2.57 8.37
N VAL A 40 5.60 1.76 9.42
CA VAL A 40 6.37 0.51 9.58
C VAL A 40 5.59 -0.64 8.95
N THR A 41 5.47 -0.60 7.63
CA THR A 41 4.82 -1.64 6.83
C THR A 41 5.56 -1.85 5.49
N GLY A 42 5.37 -3.01 4.87
CA GLY A 42 5.78 -3.37 3.51
C GLY A 42 4.67 -3.17 2.49
N THR A 43 3.82 -2.15 2.69
CA THR A 43 2.62 -1.92 1.86
C THR A 43 2.81 -0.88 0.74
N CYS A 44 4.06 -0.57 0.36
CA CYS A 44 4.37 0.40 -0.70
C CYS A 44 3.62 0.16 -2.01
N TRP A 45 3.35 -1.10 -2.35
CA TRP A 45 2.54 -1.51 -3.50
C TRP A 45 1.11 -0.97 -3.44
N SER A 46 0.53 -0.90 -2.23
CA SER A 46 -0.79 -0.32 -2.01
C SER A 46 -0.73 1.19 -2.10
N PHE A 47 0.21 1.84 -1.40
CA PHE A 47 0.36 3.30 -1.39
C PHE A 47 0.65 3.88 -2.78
N SER A 48 1.62 3.31 -3.49
CA SER A 48 1.99 3.77 -4.84
C SER A 48 0.87 3.57 -5.86
N THR A 49 0.16 2.45 -5.79
CA THR A 49 -0.94 2.18 -6.74
C THR A 49 -2.18 2.99 -6.39
N THR A 50 -2.49 3.17 -5.11
CA THR A 50 -3.56 4.07 -4.67
C THR A 50 -3.29 5.49 -5.16
N SER A 51 -2.08 6.03 -4.93
CA SER A 51 -1.69 7.36 -5.45
C SER A 51 -1.82 7.48 -6.96
N PHE A 52 -1.47 6.43 -7.72
CA PHE A 52 -1.71 6.38 -9.16
C PHE A 52 -3.21 6.43 -9.50
N LEU A 53 -4.05 5.68 -8.80
CA LEU A 53 -5.50 5.69 -9.02
C LEU A 53 -6.12 7.05 -8.66
N GLU A 54 -5.65 7.71 -7.61
CA GLU A 54 -6.10 9.07 -7.25
C GLU A 54 -5.77 10.09 -8.32
N ALA A 55 -4.56 10.05 -8.88
CA ALA A 55 -4.18 10.89 -10.02
C ALA A 55 -5.07 10.60 -11.26
N GLU A 56 -5.45 9.34 -11.49
CA GLU A 56 -6.37 8.97 -12.56
C GLU A 56 -7.81 9.45 -12.31
N ILE A 57 -8.28 9.43 -11.06
CA ILE A 57 -9.55 10.02 -10.66
C ILE A 57 -9.54 11.52 -10.92
N LEU A 58 -8.49 12.21 -10.49
CA LEU A 58 -8.30 13.63 -10.72
C LEU A 58 -8.30 13.94 -12.22
N ARG A 59 -7.56 13.17 -13.02
CA ARG A 59 -7.53 13.31 -14.49
C ARG A 59 -8.90 13.12 -15.14
N LYS A 60 -9.70 12.14 -14.67
CA LYS A 60 -11.00 11.79 -15.27
C LYS A 60 -12.16 12.65 -14.78
N THR A 61 -12.09 13.16 -13.56
CA THR A 61 -13.24 13.78 -12.87
C THR A 61 -12.97 15.19 -12.39
N GLY A 62 -11.70 15.60 -12.26
CA GLY A 62 -11.31 16.86 -11.62
C GLY A 62 -11.46 16.85 -10.09
N LYS A 63 -11.80 15.71 -9.48
CA LYS A 63 -11.96 15.59 -8.02
C LYS A 63 -10.67 15.10 -7.36
N HIS A 64 -10.36 15.72 -6.23
CA HIS A 64 -9.38 15.23 -5.27
C HIS A 64 -10.07 14.24 -4.32
N ILE A 65 -9.57 13.01 -4.27
CA ILE A 65 -10.14 11.94 -3.44
C ILE A 65 -8.99 11.21 -2.76
N ASP A 66 -8.96 11.27 -1.44
CA ASP A 66 -8.06 10.50 -0.58
C ASP A 66 -8.63 9.08 -0.39
N LEU A 67 -8.01 8.11 -1.05
CA LEU A 67 -8.43 6.72 -1.08
C LEU A 67 -7.73 5.92 0.03
N SER A 68 -8.45 4.97 0.63
CA SER A 68 -7.87 4.08 1.63
C SER A 68 -6.95 3.03 1.00
N GLU A 69 -5.64 3.15 1.25
CA GLU A 69 -4.70 2.07 0.95
C GLU A 69 -5.03 0.82 1.76
N MET A 70 -5.34 1.03 3.04
CA MET A 70 -5.57 -0.07 3.97
C MET A 70 -6.79 -0.91 3.60
N TYR A 71 -7.77 -0.35 2.90
CA TYR A 71 -8.89 -1.12 2.37
C TYR A 71 -8.41 -2.21 1.39
N ASN A 72 -7.47 -1.88 0.52
CA ASN A 72 -6.90 -2.86 -0.42
C ASN A 72 -5.98 -3.86 0.27
N VAL A 73 -5.17 -3.40 1.22
CA VAL A 73 -4.32 -4.27 2.06
C VAL A 73 -5.17 -5.30 2.81
N ARG A 74 -6.25 -4.86 3.45
CA ARG A 74 -7.19 -5.71 4.21
C ARG A 74 -7.73 -6.86 3.36
N HIS A 75 -8.11 -6.58 2.12
CA HIS A 75 -8.68 -7.59 1.23
C HIS A 75 -7.63 -8.49 0.56
N THR A 76 -6.39 -8.02 0.48
CA THR A 76 -5.29 -8.77 -0.14
C THR A 76 -4.68 -9.79 0.83
N TYR A 77 -4.54 -9.45 2.12
CA TYR A 77 -3.92 -10.34 3.11
C TYR A 77 -4.59 -11.72 3.25
N PRO A 78 -5.93 -11.86 3.29
CA PRO A 78 -6.59 -13.17 3.27
C PRO A 78 -6.25 -14.01 2.05
N LYS A 79 -6.07 -13.38 0.88
CA LYS A 79 -5.67 -14.08 -0.35
C LYS A 79 -4.23 -14.59 -0.28
N LYS A 80 -3.34 -13.86 0.40
CA LYS A 80 -1.97 -14.34 0.66
C LYS A 80 -1.95 -15.53 1.61
N VAL A 81 -2.73 -15.49 2.70
CA VAL A 81 -2.88 -16.64 3.62
C VAL A 81 -3.43 -17.84 2.88
N TYR A 82 -4.48 -17.64 2.08
CA TYR A 82 -5.05 -18.68 1.21
C TYR A 82 -3.99 -19.27 0.27
N SER A 83 -3.25 -18.43 -0.46
CA SER A 83 -2.21 -18.86 -1.40
C SER A 83 -1.11 -19.67 -0.70
N TYR A 84 -0.68 -19.25 0.48
CA TYR A 84 0.30 -19.97 1.29
C TYR A 84 -0.19 -21.35 1.71
N ILE A 85 -1.41 -21.45 2.22
CA ILE A 85 -2.02 -22.73 2.64
C ILE A 85 -2.21 -23.66 1.44
N MET A 86 -2.79 -23.17 0.34
CA MET A 86 -3.05 -23.97 -0.87
C MET A 86 -1.77 -24.45 -1.53
N ARG A 87 -0.66 -23.71 -1.38
CA ARG A 87 0.67 -24.09 -1.86
C ARG A 87 1.49 -24.84 -0.83
N GLN A 88 0.85 -25.35 0.23
CA GLN A 88 1.47 -26.18 1.26
C GLN A 88 2.69 -25.52 1.92
N GLY A 89 2.64 -24.20 2.10
CA GLY A 89 3.71 -23.39 2.68
C GLY A 89 4.84 -23.02 1.72
N ASN A 90 4.73 -23.34 0.43
CA ASN A 90 5.75 -23.02 -0.57
C ASN A 90 5.54 -21.64 -1.24
N ALA A 91 4.50 -20.89 -0.85
CA ALA A 91 4.34 -19.52 -1.31
C ALA A 91 5.19 -18.57 -0.45
N GLN A 92 5.73 -17.50 -1.03
CA GLN A 92 6.25 -16.40 -0.23
C GLN A 92 5.09 -15.76 0.56
N PHE A 93 5.32 -15.50 1.84
CA PHE A 93 4.38 -14.78 2.70
C PHE A 93 5.05 -13.53 3.27
N GLY A 94 4.34 -12.41 3.18
CA GLY A 94 4.71 -11.18 3.87
C GLY A 94 3.82 -10.01 3.45
N GLU A 95 4.16 -8.83 3.96
CA GLU A 95 3.38 -7.60 3.73
C GLU A 95 3.43 -7.11 2.27
N GLY A 96 4.53 -7.39 1.56
CA GLY A 96 4.79 -6.95 0.19
C GLY A 96 3.88 -7.57 -0.87
N GLY A 97 3.60 -6.81 -1.92
CA GLY A 97 2.69 -7.17 -3.01
C GLY A 97 3.06 -6.39 -4.27
N LEU A 98 2.18 -6.40 -5.26
CA LEU A 98 2.39 -5.74 -6.55
C LEU A 98 1.19 -4.87 -6.92
N CYS A 99 1.35 -4.01 -7.93
CA CYS A 99 0.34 -3.04 -8.33
C CYS A 99 -1.00 -3.71 -8.69
N HIS A 100 -0.94 -4.91 -9.30
CA HIS A 100 -2.13 -5.66 -9.66
C HIS A 100 -2.93 -6.15 -8.44
N ASP A 101 -2.33 -6.24 -7.25
CA ASP A 101 -3.08 -6.63 -6.04
C ASP A 101 -4.13 -5.56 -5.68
N VAL A 102 -3.80 -4.27 -5.82
CA VAL A 102 -4.75 -3.16 -5.62
C VAL A 102 -5.85 -3.19 -6.68
N VAL A 103 -5.48 -3.37 -7.95
CA VAL A 103 -6.45 -3.42 -9.05
C VAL A 103 -7.40 -4.62 -8.87
N ASN A 104 -6.87 -5.80 -8.54
CA ASN A 104 -7.65 -7.00 -8.28
C ASN A 104 -8.56 -6.85 -7.04
N SER A 105 -8.04 -6.22 -5.98
CA SER A 105 -8.81 -5.89 -4.79
C SER A 105 -9.97 -4.95 -5.15
N ALA A 106 -9.71 -3.87 -5.88
CA ALA A 106 -10.74 -2.93 -6.29
C ALA A 106 -11.80 -3.58 -7.21
N ILE A 107 -11.39 -4.44 -8.14
CA ILE A 107 -12.30 -5.24 -8.98
C ILE A 107 -13.17 -6.17 -8.14
N GLN A 108 -12.66 -6.79 -7.07
CA GLN A 108 -13.42 -7.74 -6.25
C GLN A 108 -14.24 -7.06 -5.15
N PHE A 109 -13.71 -6.03 -4.50
CA PHE A 109 -14.24 -5.47 -3.26
C PHE A 109 -14.64 -3.99 -3.38
N GLY A 110 -14.10 -3.27 -4.37
CA GLY A 110 -14.38 -1.85 -4.58
C GLY A 110 -13.31 -0.96 -3.96
N LEU A 111 -13.61 0.33 -3.82
CA LEU A 111 -12.72 1.32 -3.20
C LEU A 111 -13.45 2.00 -2.04
N MET A 112 -12.70 2.55 -1.11
CA MET A 112 -13.24 3.28 0.03
C MET A 112 -12.37 4.52 0.27
N PRO A 113 -12.94 5.68 0.64
CA PRO A 113 -12.14 6.85 1.00
C PRO A 113 -11.46 6.62 2.35
N GLN A 114 -10.31 7.27 2.56
CA GLN A 114 -9.55 7.20 3.79
C GLN A 114 -10.36 7.64 5.02
N SER A 115 -11.29 8.59 4.83
CA SER A 115 -12.22 9.05 5.87
C SER A 115 -13.23 8.00 6.34
N ALA A 116 -13.53 6.99 5.53
CA ALA A 116 -14.45 5.90 5.89
C ALA A 116 -13.70 4.69 6.48
N TYR A 117 -12.47 4.45 6.06
CA TYR A 117 -11.64 3.39 6.61
C TYR A 117 -10.16 3.73 6.51
N SER A 118 -9.56 4.15 7.62
CA SER A 118 -8.13 4.44 7.66
C SER A 118 -7.26 3.18 7.83
N GLY A 119 -7.82 2.11 8.40
CA GLY A 119 -7.05 0.95 8.85
C GLY A 119 -6.15 1.21 10.07
N LEU A 120 -6.18 2.41 10.66
CA LEU A 120 -5.52 2.70 11.94
C LEU A 120 -6.39 2.24 13.10
N THR A 121 -5.77 1.61 14.10
CA THR A 121 -6.44 1.31 15.37
C THR A 121 -6.61 2.58 16.21
N PRO A 122 -7.63 2.66 17.09
CA PRO A 122 -7.81 3.80 17.99
C PRO A 122 -6.54 4.14 18.76
N GLY A 123 -6.13 5.41 18.72
CA GLY A 123 -4.93 5.90 19.38
C GLY A 123 -3.62 5.72 18.60
N SER A 124 -3.65 5.16 17.39
CA SER A 124 -2.48 5.12 16.50
C SER A 124 -2.55 6.21 15.44
N GLU A 125 -1.42 6.88 15.21
CA GLU A 125 -1.23 7.87 14.13
C GLU A 125 -0.40 7.31 12.98
N LYS A 126 0.22 6.14 13.15
CA LYS A 126 1.15 5.54 12.18
C LYS A 126 0.84 4.06 12.01
N TYR A 127 0.99 3.57 10.78
CA TYR A 127 0.86 2.15 10.50
C TYR A 127 2.05 1.36 11.05
N ASN A 128 1.77 0.21 11.66
CA ASN A 128 2.76 -0.79 12.03
C ASN A 128 2.13 -2.18 11.91
N HIS A 129 2.58 -2.97 10.94
CA HIS A 129 2.00 -4.28 10.64
C HIS A 129 2.88 -5.46 11.12
N GLN A 130 4.00 -5.22 11.81
CA GLN A 130 4.92 -6.27 12.24
C GLN A 130 4.22 -7.40 13.02
N GLN A 131 3.33 -7.04 13.94
CA GLN A 131 2.59 -8.03 14.73
C GLN A 131 1.42 -8.66 13.95
N LEU A 132 0.79 -7.89 13.05
CA LEU A 132 -0.24 -8.41 12.14
C LEU A 132 0.36 -9.48 11.22
N GLU A 133 1.47 -9.19 10.55
CA GLU A 133 2.14 -10.11 9.62
C GLU A 133 2.49 -11.42 10.33
N LYS A 134 3.08 -11.31 11.52
CA LYS A 134 3.43 -12.46 12.35
C LYS A 134 2.20 -13.32 12.69
N GLU A 135 1.11 -12.72 13.16
CA GLU A 135 -0.11 -13.45 13.51
C GLU A 135 -0.73 -14.15 12.28
N LEU A 136 -0.77 -13.48 11.13
CA LEU A 136 -1.28 -14.08 9.90
C LEU A 136 -0.39 -15.23 9.39
N LEU A 137 0.93 -15.08 9.48
CA LEU A 137 1.87 -16.12 9.08
C LEU A 137 1.74 -17.37 9.96
N GLU A 138 1.55 -17.22 11.26
CA GLU A 138 1.36 -18.36 12.16
C GLU A 138 0.06 -19.12 11.85
N ILE A 139 -1.03 -18.41 11.54
CA ILE A 139 -2.27 -19.04 11.02
C ILE A 139 -1.98 -19.80 9.73
N ALA A 140 -1.26 -19.17 8.78
CA ALA A 140 -0.94 -19.78 7.50
C ALA A 140 -0.10 -21.07 7.65
N LYS A 141 0.95 -21.03 8.48
CA LYS A 141 1.80 -22.20 8.78
C LYS A 141 1.05 -23.33 9.44
N ALA A 142 0.22 -23.03 10.44
CA ALA A 142 -0.55 -24.05 11.16
C ALA A 142 -1.51 -24.83 10.24
N ASN A 143 -1.91 -24.24 9.11
CA ASN A 143 -2.86 -24.82 8.17
C ASN A 143 -2.22 -25.32 6.86
N ALA A 144 -0.93 -25.05 6.63
CA ALA A 144 -0.24 -25.37 5.37
C ALA A 144 -0.24 -26.87 5.01
N THR A 145 -0.22 -27.75 6.02
CA THR A 145 -0.24 -29.21 5.82
C THR A 145 -1.57 -29.84 6.24
N ALA A 146 -2.64 -29.04 6.35
CA ALA A 146 -3.95 -29.54 6.75
C ALA A 146 -4.51 -30.49 5.68
N LYS A 147 -5.14 -31.59 6.11
CA LYS A 147 -5.84 -32.53 5.21
C LYS A 147 -7.02 -31.87 4.49
N SER A 148 -7.63 -30.87 5.14
CA SER A 148 -8.71 -30.05 4.60
C SER A 148 -8.25 -28.58 4.57
N PRO A 149 -7.46 -28.18 3.55
CA PRO A 149 -6.81 -26.88 3.51
C PRO A 149 -7.79 -25.71 3.36
N ASP A 150 -8.99 -25.92 2.82
CA ASP A 150 -10.02 -24.88 2.65
C ASP A 150 -10.99 -24.80 3.84
N ALA A 151 -10.50 -25.01 5.07
CA ALA A 151 -11.32 -25.00 6.26
C ALA A 151 -11.85 -23.58 6.62
N PRO A 152 -13.11 -23.44 7.05
CA PRO A 152 -13.67 -22.14 7.44
C PRO A 152 -13.01 -21.55 8.70
N GLN A 153 -12.39 -22.38 9.55
CA GLN A 153 -11.84 -21.96 10.83
C GLN A 153 -10.66 -20.99 10.69
N TRP A 154 -9.70 -21.26 9.81
CA TRP A 154 -8.55 -20.36 9.64
C TRP A 154 -8.98 -19.04 8.97
N LYS A 155 -10.00 -19.05 8.10
CA LYS A 155 -10.55 -17.83 7.50
C LYS A 155 -11.13 -16.90 8.58
N ALA A 156 -11.87 -17.46 9.53
CA ALA A 156 -12.38 -16.71 10.67
C ALA A 156 -11.26 -16.17 11.58
N GLN A 157 -10.20 -16.93 11.79
CA GLN A 157 -9.02 -16.46 12.55
C GLN A 157 -8.31 -15.30 11.85
N VAL A 158 -8.16 -15.37 10.52
CA VAL A 158 -7.61 -14.27 9.72
C VAL A 158 -8.44 -13.00 9.89
N GLU A 159 -9.77 -13.08 9.79
CA GLU A 159 -10.64 -11.92 9.98
C GLU A 159 -10.53 -11.33 11.40
N GLN A 160 -10.38 -12.17 12.43
CA GLN A 160 -10.18 -11.70 13.80
C GLN A 160 -8.85 -10.94 13.95
N VAL A 161 -7.76 -11.44 13.36
CA VAL A 161 -6.46 -10.76 13.37
C VAL A 161 -6.55 -9.43 12.61
N LEU A 162 -7.19 -9.40 11.44
CA LEU A 162 -7.39 -8.17 10.68
C LEU A 162 -8.27 -7.17 11.43
N ALA A 163 -9.34 -7.60 12.09
CA ALA A 163 -10.20 -6.74 12.89
C ALA A 163 -9.45 -6.12 14.08
N LYS A 164 -8.58 -6.91 14.74
CA LYS A 164 -7.76 -6.47 15.86
C LYS A 164 -6.75 -5.38 15.45
N HIS A 165 -6.08 -5.55 14.32
CA HIS A 165 -4.93 -4.71 13.93
C HIS A 165 -5.27 -3.62 12.90
N MET A 166 -6.39 -3.74 12.18
CA MET A 166 -6.80 -2.79 11.14
C MET A 166 -8.24 -2.30 11.31
N GLY A 167 -8.90 -2.61 12.44
CA GLY A 167 -10.32 -2.31 12.62
C GLY A 167 -11.23 -3.08 11.67
N VAL A 168 -12.50 -2.71 11.57
CA VAL A 168 -13.48 -3.32 10.67
C VAL A 168 -13.87 -2.30 9.60
N ALA A 169 -13.75 -2.66 8.33
CA ALA A 169 -14.21 -1.81 7.24
C ALA A 169 -15.75 -1.78 7.25
N PRO A 170 -16.38 -0.60 7.27
CA PRO A 170 -17.83 -0.50 7.29
C PRO A 170 -18.44 -1.00 5.97
N ALA A 171 -19.60 -1.64 6.04
CA ALA A 171 -20.32 -2.10 4.84
C ALA A 171 -20.85 -0.92 4.01
N GLU A 172 -21.27 0.15 4.69
CA GLU A 172 -21.75 1.39 4.09
C GLU A 172 -21.14 2.58 4.82
N PHE A 173 -20.92 3.68 4.09
CA PHE A 173 -20.33 4.90 4.62
C PHE A 173 -20.89 6.13 3.91
N ALA A 174 -20.93 7.25 4.61
CA ALA A 174 -21.30 8.54 4.03
C ALA A 174 -20.07 9.23 3.43
N TYR A 175 -20.21 9.77 2.22
CA TYR A 175 -19.19 10.58 1.55
C TYR A 175 -19.89 11.68 0.76
N GLU A 176 -19.46 12.94 0.93
CA GLU A 176 -20.06 14.12 0.28
C GLU A 176 -21.61 14.17 0.39
N GLY A 177 -22.15 13.79 1.55
CA GLY A 177 -23.60 13.82 1.81
C GLY A 177 -24.41 12.70 1.13
N LYS A 178 -23.75 11.69 0.55
CA LYS A 178 -24.40 10.50 -0.02
C LYS A 178 -23.88 9.23 0.66
N ASN A 179 -24.73 8.21 0.76
CA ASN A 179 -24.32 6.90 1.24
C ASN A 179 -23.79 6.04 0.10
N TYR A 180 -22.68 5.35 0.36
CA TYR A 180 -22.04 4.43 -0.56
C TYR A 180 -21.70 3.11 0.15
N ASN A 181 -21.55 2.07 -0.65
CA ASN A 181 -20.69 0.94 -0.29
C ASN A 181 -19.43 1.02 -1.16
N ALA A 182 -18.47 0.12 -0.94
CA ALA A 182 -17.19 0.20 -1.66
C ALA A 182 -17.33 0.04 -3.19
N LYS A 183 -18.36 -0.68 -3.66
CA LYS A 183 -18.62 -0.86 -5.10
C LYS A 183 -19.23 0.37 -5.74
N SER A 184 -20.28 0.92 -5.14
CA SER A 184 -20.88 2.16 -5.66
C SER A 184 -19.95 3.36 -5.53
N PHE A 185 -19.04 3.35 -4.54
CA PHE A 185 -17.97 4.35 -4.45
C PHE A 185 -16.96 4.21 -5.60
N LEU A 186 -16.50 3.00 -5.92
CA LEU A 186 -15.65 2.76 -7.10
C LEU A 186 -16.32 3.28 -8.38
N GLU A 187 -17.60 3.01 -8.60
CA GLU A 187 -18.34 3.52 -9.76
C GLU A 187 -18.34 5.06 -9.82
N MET A 188 -18.51 5.73 -8.67
CA MET A 188 -18.48 7.19 -8.56
C MET A 188 -17.14 7.78 -9.00
N THR A 189 -16.03 7.07 -8.79
CA THR A 189 -14.69 7.51 -9.22
C THR A 189 -14.49 7.54 -10.74
N ARG A 190 -15.37 6.89 -11.51
CA ARG A 190 -15.26 6.70 -12.98
C ARG A 190 -14.00 5.97 -13.46
N LEU A 191 -13.29 5.29 -12.56
CA LEU A 191 -12.22 4.38 -12.93
C LEU A 191 -12.82 3.18 -13.66
N ASN A 192 -12.29 2.87 -14.84
CA ASN A 192 -12.48 1.56 -15.47
C ASN A 192 -11.20 0.77 -15.24
N LEU A 193 -11.24 -0.17 -14.29
CA LEU A 193 -10.03 -0.89 -13.88
C LEU A 193 -9.45 -1.78 -14.99
N ALA A 194 -10.23 -2.09 -16.03
CA ALA A 194 -9.76 -2.78 -17.23
C ALA A 194 -8.86 -1.93 -18.14
N ASP A 195 -8.82 -0.60 -17.96
CA ASP A 195 -7.97 0.30 -18.74
C ASP A 195 -6.48 0.19 -18.34
N TYR A 196 -6.17 -0.42 -17.19
CA TYR A 196 -4.83 -0.45 -16.61
C TYR A 196 -4.12 -1.78 -16.90
N VAL A 197 -2.92 -1.68 -17.48
CA VAL A 197 -2.08 -2.84 -17.84
C VAL A 197 -0.73 -2.78 -17.11
N THR A 198 -0.19 -3.94 -16.77
CA THR A 198 1.17 -4.06 -16.23
C THR A 198 2.13 -4.37 -17.37
N ILE A 199 3.19 -3.58 -17.50
CA ILE A 199 4.20 -3.72 -18.55
C ILE A 199 5.53 -4.08 -17.89
N THR A 200 6.25 -5.02 -18.48
CA THR A 200 7.61 -5.40 -18.06
C THR A 200 8.50 -5.62 -19.28
N SER A 201 9.82 -5.66 -19.09
CA SER A 201 10.79 -5.91 -20.16
C SER A 201 11.92 -6.80 -19.64
N PHE A 202 12.04 -8.00 -20.21
CA PHE A 202 12.99 -9.03 -19.81
C PHE A 202 13.65 -9.65 -21.05
N THR A 203 14.92 -10.05 -20.91
CA THR A 203 15.69 -10.73 -21.98
C THR A 203 15.94 -12.21 -21.66
N GLN A 204 15.38 -12.74 -20.57
CA GLN A 204 15.68 -14.10 -20.12
C GLN A 204 14.91 -15.15 -20.92
N THR A 205 15.63 -16.17 -21.39
CA THR A 205 15.12 -17.48 -21.82
C THR A 205 15.07 -18.45 -20.64
#